data_AF-A0A251SJI4-F1
#
_entry.id   AF-A0A251SJI4-F1
#
_cell.length_a   1.000
_cell.length_b   1.000
_cell.length_c   1.000
_cell.angle_alpha   90.00
_cell.angle_beta   90.00
_cell.angle_gamma   90.00
#
_symmetry.space_group_name_H-M   'P 1'
#
loop_
_entity.id
_entity.type
_entity.pdbx_description
1 polymer ?
#
loop_
_entity_poly.entity_id
_entity_poly.type
_entity_poly.pdbx_seq_one_letter_code
_entity_poly.pdbx_strand_id
1 'polypeptide(L)'
;MFAGALSAWFRLKFPHLTCGSLASSGVVLAVYNLTEFDQQEVTQLVEEKLASNPKALKATFDATELKIDGDFLYFLADAAAIAFQYGNPDKLCTPMIEAKKAGDDLVNAYANYIKEYYVGGFGAEVETYNQESLKKTTLIAYFQVAPANDSIRSSKVDTRYHLDLCKNVFGEGVYPVVDATNLSKIVFTNGSQDPWRHASKQVSSPSLPSYLISCDNCGHGTDRKGCPLSPLVPEGPYFFGHKQYSLHQSNLFLNKL
;
A
#
# COMPACT_ATOMS: atom_id res chain seq x y z
N MET A 1 6.87 4.08 -0.34
CA MET A 1 6.23 5.06 0.57
C MET A 1 7.25 5.78 1.44
N PHE A 2 7.94 5.08 2.34
CA PHE A 2 8.81 5.71 3.34
C PHE A 2 9.97 6.53 2.74
N ALA A 3 10.56 6.06 1.63
CA ALA A 3 11.65 6.77 0.96
C ALA A 3 11.24 8.15 0.40
N GLY A 4 9.99 8.29 -0.09
CA GLY A 4 9.47 9.58 -0.57
C GLY A 4 9.25 10.57 0.58
N ALA A 5 8.68 10.09 1.70
CA ALA A 5 8.52 10.87 2.91
C ALA A 5 9.87 11.26 3.53
N LEU A 6 10.79 10.31 3.64
CA LEU A 6 12.15 10.53 4.16
C LEU A 6 12.95 11.49 3.28
N SER A 7 12.83 11.41 1.96
CA SER A 7 13.43 12.37 1.02
C SER A 7 12.95 13.79 1.31
N ALA A 8 11.64 13.97 1.53
CA ALA A 8 11.08 15.26 1.90
C ALA A 8 11.54 15.72 3.29
N TRP A 9 11.52 14.85 4.30
CA TRP A 9 11.92 15.16 5.67
C TRP A 9 13.42 15.44 5.78
N PHE A 10 14.26 14.78 4.98
CA PHE A 10 15.70 15.05 4.93
C PHE A 10 15.97 16.45 4.40
N ARG A 11 15.29 16.85 3.31
CA ARG A 11 15.40 18.22 2.78
C ARG A 11 14.89 19.27 3.76
N LEU A 12 13.85 18.93 4.53
CA LEU A 12 13.29 19.77 5.58
C LEU A 12 14.29 19.98 6.73
N LYS A 13 14.87 18.89 7.26
CA LYS A 13 15.80 18.92 8.40
C LYS A 13 17.16 19.49 8.02
N PHE A 14 17.64 19.22 6.81
CA PHE A 14 18.98 19.55 6.35
C PHE A 14 18.97 20.36 5.04
N PRO A 15 18.36 21.55 5.03
CA PRO A 15 18.21 22.37 3.82
C PRO A 15 19.54 22.87 3.25
N HIS A 16 20.59 22.87 4.06
CA HIS A 16 21.95 23.28 3.71
C HIS A 16 22.76 22.15 3.07
N LEU A 17 22.32 20.89 3.18
CA LEU A 17 23.00 19.73 2.59
C LEU A 17 22.46 19.37 1.20
N THR A 18 21.33 19.96 0.78
CA THR A 18 20.62 19.55 -0.43
C THR A 18 19.99 20.73 -1.17
N CYS A 19 20.14 20.75 -2.49
CA CYS A 19 19.56 21.80 -3.34
C CYS A 19 18.04 21.65 -3.54
N GLY A 20 17.49 20.45 -3.37
CA GLY A 20 16.07 20.11 -3.43
C GLY A 20 15.84 18.60 -3.21
N SER A 21 14.58 18.17 -3.20
CA SER A 21 14.21 16.74 -3.08
C SER A 21 12.99 16.37 -3.92
N LEU A 22 12.98 15.11 -4.39
CA LEU A 22 11.81 14.49 -5.01
C LEU A 22 11.12 13.57 -4.00
N ALA A 23 9.85 13.83 -3.73
CA ALA A 23 8.97 13.05 -2.87
C ALA A 23 8.01 12.20 -3.73
N SER A 24 8.57 11.14 -4.34
CA SER A 24 7.83 10.16 -5.16
C SER A 24 6.89 9.33 -4.30
N SER A 25 5.58 9.47 -4.55
CA SER A 25 4.50 8.92 -3.74
C SER A 25 4.75 9.06 -2.23
N GLY A 26 5.24 10.24 -1.84
CA GLY A 26 5.70 10.51 -0.50
C GLY A 26 4.55 10.77 0.46
N VAL A 27 4.32 9.86 1.40
CA VAL A 27 3.33 9.98 2.47
C VAL A 27 3.83 11.00 3.50
N VAL A 28 3.74 12.29 3.17
CA VAL A 28 4.25 13.40 4.00
C VAL A 28 3.18 14.00 4.90
N LEU A 29 1.91 13.67 4.66
CA LEU A 29 0.82 14.00 5.55
C LEU A 29 0.53 12.77 6.40
N ALA A 30 0.53 12.94 7.72
CA ALA A 30 -0.05 11.95 8.61
C ALA A 30 -1.56 11.97 8.40
N VAL A 31 -2.03 11.17 7.45
CA VAL A 31 -3.45 11.02 7.18
C VAL A 31 -4.00 10.00 8.15
N TYR A 32 -4.85 10.49 9.04
CA TYR A 32 -5.55 9.70 10.04
C TYR A 32 -6.70 8.87 9.43
N ASN A 33 -7.19 9.25 8.25
CA ASN A 33 -8.35 8.65 7.61
C ASN A 33 -8.19 8.66 6.08
N LEU A 34 -7.95 7.49 5.48
CA LEU A 34 -7.70 7.32 4.05
C LEU A 34 -8.82 6.45 3.46
N THR A 35 -9.79 7.10 2.83
CA THR A 35 -11.16 6.57 2.70
C THR A 35 -11.61 6.27 1.27
N GLU A 36 -10.70 6.30 0.30
CA GLU A 36 -11.06 6.31 -1.13
C GLU A 36 -10.89 4.95 -1.84
N PHE A 37 -10.99 3.84 -1.11
CA PHE A 37 -10.90 2.48 -1.66
C PHE A 37 -12.19 1.73 -1.42
N ASP A 38 -12.87 1.25 -2.47
CA ASP A 38 -14.08 0.46 -2.20
C ASP A 38 -14.50 -0.71 -3.13
N GLN A 39 -14.79 -1.82 -2.42
CA GLN A 39 -15.63 -3.00 -2.71
C GLN A 39 -16.17 -3.50 -1.34
N GLN A 40 -17.26 -2.91 -0.86
CA GLN A 40 -17.88 -3.21 0.46
C GLN A 40 -18.45 -4.63 0.62
N GLU A 41 -19.00 -5.20 -0.45
CA GLU A 41 -19.86 -6.39 -0.38
C GLU A 41 -19.12 -7.59 0.24
N VAL A 42 -17.85 -7.76 -0.13
CA VAL A 42 -17.01 -8.87 0.34
C VAL A 42 -16.62 -8.66 1.81
N THR A 43 -16.30 -7.42 2.19
CA THR A 43 -15.95 -7.07 3.57
C THR A 43 -17.11 -7.35 4.53
N GLN A 44 -18.35 -7.01 4.14
CA GLN A 44 -19.53 -7.32 4.94
C GLN A 44 -19.70 -8.84 5.11
N LEU A 45 -19.60 -9.62 4.02
CA LEU A 45 -19.71 -11.08 4.08
C LEU A 45 -18.63 -11.71 4.97
N VAL A 46 -17.41 -11.18 4.92
CA VAL A 46 -16.31 -11.59 5.80
C VAL A 46 -16.64 -11.28 7.26
N GLU A 47 -17.13 -10.08 7.58
CA GLU A 47 -17.50 -9.72 8.95
C GLU A 47 -18.60 -10.62 9.52
N GLU A 48 -19.62 -10.94 8.73
CA GLU A 48 -20.72 -11.85 9.12
C GLU A 48 -20.21 -13.28 9.37
N LYS A 49 -19.35 -13.81 8.49
CA LYS A 49 -18.72 -15.13 8.67
C LYS A 49 -17.74 -15.12 9.86
N LEU A 50 -17.06 -14.00 10.12
CA LEU A 50 -16.11 -13.87 11.23
C LEU A 50 -16.85 -13.90 12.57
N ALA A 51 -18.01 -13.25 12.67
CA ALA A 51 -18.84 -13.28 13.86
C ALA A 51 -19.43 -14.67 14.17
N SER A 52 -19.71 -15.47 13.13
CA SER A 52 -20.35 -16.79 13.28
C SER A 52 -19.36 -17.95 13.44
N ASN A 53 -18.29 -17.99 12.65
CA ASN A 53 -17.29 -19.06 12.70
C ASN A 53 -15.87 -18.56 12.38
N PRO A 54 -15.23 -17.84 13.33
CA PRO A 54 -13.97 -17.17 13.08
C PRO A 54 -12.83 -18.14 12.75
N LYS A 55 -12.82 -19.33 13.39
CA LYS A 55 -11.77 -20.34 13.14
C LYS A 55 -11.84 -20.89 11.72
N ALA A 56 -13.04 -21.25 11.26
CA ALA A 56 -13.20 -21.76 9.91
C ALA A 56 -12.91 -20.69 8.86
N LEU A 57 -13.37 -19.45 9.09
CA LEU A 57 -13.11 -18.35 8.17
C LEU A 57 -11.60 -18.09 8.02
N LYS A 58 -10.86 -17.95 9.12
CA LYS A 58 -9.41 -17.72 9.07
C LYS A 58 -8.67 -18.89 8.41
N ALA A 59 -9.17 -20.13 8.53
CA ALA A 59 -8.63 -21.28 7.81
C ALA A 59 -8.86 -21.20 6.29
N THR A 60 -9.99 -20.67 5.81
CA THR A 60 -10.23 -20.46 4.37
C THR A 60 -9.17 -19.58 3.71
N PHE A 61 -8.63 -18.62 4.47
CA PHE A 61 -7.60 -17.68 4.04
C PHE A 61 -6.16 -18.12 4.40
N ASP A 62 -5.96 -19.33 4.93
CA ASP A 62 -4.67 -19.80 5.46
C ASP A 62 -4.04 -18.85 6.51
N ALA A 63 -4.89 -18.13 7.26
CA ALA A 63 -4.51 -17.07 8.19
C ALA A 63 -4.83 -17.41 9.65
N THR A 64 -4.80 -18.71 10.02
CA THR A 64 -5.18 -19.18 11.36
C THR A 64 -4.28 -18.68 12.49
N GLU A 65 -3.07 -18.24 12.16
CA GLU A 65 -2.13 -17.63 13.10
C GLU A 65 -2.52 -16.22 13.55
N LEU A 66 -3.39 -15.52 12.79
CA LEU A 66 -3.91 -14.20 13.14
C LEU A 66 -5.02 -14.34 14.19
N LYS A 67 -4.62 -14.46 15.46
CA LYS A 67 -5.55 -14.70 16.57
C LYS A 67 -6.49 -13.52 16.82
N ILE A 68 -6.02 -12.30 16.60
CA ILE A 68 -6.80 -11.07 16.78
C ILE A 68 -7.57 -10.80 15.49
N ASP A 69 -8.88 -10.59 15.60
CA ASP A 69 -9.76 -10.37 14.44
C ASP A 69 -9.39 -9.10 13.66
N GLY A 70 -8.95 -8.05 14.36
CA GLY A 70 -8.45 -6.82 13.73
C GLY A 70 -7.24 -7.06 12.83
N ASP A 71 -6.27 -7.87 13.26
CA ASP A 71 -5.09 -8.22 12.45
C ASP A 71 -5.51 -8.95 11.17
N PHE A 72 -6.44 -9.90 11.30
CA PHE A 72 -7.00 -10.63 10.16
C PHE A 72 -7.71 -9.70 9.17
N LEU A 73 -8.56 -8.81 9.67
CA LEU A 73 -9.28 -7.84 8.82
C LEU A 73 -8.32 -6.83 8.16
N TYR A 74 -7.25 -6.45 8.85
CA TYR A 74 -6.20 -5.59 8.31
C TYR A 74 -5.40 -6.30 7.19
N PHE A 75 -5.06 -7.59 7.38
CA PHE A 75 -4.42 -8.43 6.37
C PHE A 75 -5.24 -8.50 5.08
N LEU A 76 -6.55 -8.74 5.18
CA LEU A 76 -7.45 -8.75 4.02
C LEU A 76 -7.43 -7.40 3.30
N ALA A 77 -7.64 -6.31 4.05
CA ALA A 77 -7.68 -4.99 3.46
C ALA A 77 -6.38 -4.58 2.74
N ASP A 78 -5.22 -4.92 3.32
CA ASP A 78 -3.94 -4.65 2.66
C ASP A 78 -3.77 -5.48 1.40
N ALA A 79 -4.22 -6.74 1.39
CA ALA A 79 -4.21 -7.58 0.20
C ALA A 79 -4.96 -6.91 -0.96
N ALA A 80 -6.16 -6.39 -0.71
CA ALA A 80 -6.92 -5.67 -1.73
C ALA A 80 -6.22 -4.38 -2.18
N ALA A 81 -5.70 -3.58 -1.24
CA ALA A 81 -5.02 -2.33 -1.56
C ALA A 81 -3.78 -2.55 -2.43
N ILE A 82 -3.06 -3.64 -2.21
CA ILE A 82 -1.79 -3.97 -2.88
C ILE A 82 -1.98 -4.24 -4.38
N ALA A 83 -3.10 -4.83 -4.81
CA ALA A 83 -3.41 -4.96 -6.24
C ALA A 83 -3.41 -3.60 -6.94
N PHE A 84 -4.11 -2.60 -6.40
CA PHE A 84 -4.18 -1.27 -7.00
C PHE A 84 -2.86 -0.50 -6.84
N GLN A 85 -2.27 -0.58 -5.64
CA GLN A 85 -1.02 0.09 -5.33
C GLN A 85 0.09 -0.24 -6.33
N TYR A 86 0.15 -1.48 -6.79
CA TYR A 86 1.17 -1.93 -7.74
C TYR A 86 0.65 -2.02 -9.19
N GLY A 87 -0.53 -1.46 -9.48
CA GLY A 87 -1.06 -1.34 -10.84
C GLY A 87 -1.55 -2.66 -11.44
N ASN A 88 -2.05 -3.57 -10.61
CA ASN A 88 -2.60 -4.86 -11.00
C ASN A 88 -4.07 -5.04 -10.52
N PRO A 89 -4.97 -4.06 -10.75
CA PRO A 89 -6.35 -4.14 -10.28
C PRO A 89 -7.10 -5.36 -10.84
N ASP A 90 -6.80 -5.78 -12.07
CA ASP A 90 -7.44 -6.92 -12.73
C ASP A 90 -7.19 -8.25 -12.01
N LYS A 91 -6.10 -8.36 -11.24
CA LYS A 91 -5.83 -9.55 -10.43
C LYS A 91 -6.88 -9.75 -9.34
N LEU A 92 -7.46 -8.67 -8.83
CA LEU A 92 -8.56 -8.72 -7.87
C LEU A 92 -9.91 -8.58 -8.56
N CYS A 93 -10.10 -7.55 -9.40
CA CYS A 93 -11.41 -7.20 -9.93
C CYS A 93 -12.00 -8.28 -10.84
N THR A 94 -11.19 -8.87 -11.74
CA THR A 94 -11.66 -9.88 -12.70
C THR A 94 -12.26 -11.11 -11.99
N PRO A 95 -11.53 -11.84 -11.12
CA PRO A 95 -12.09 -13.02 -10.47
C PRO A 95 -13.30 -12.69 -9.59
N MET A 96 -13.34 -11.51 -8.97
CA MET A 96 -14.47 -11.10 -8.12
C MET A 96 -15.72 -10.78 -8.94
N ILE A 97 -15.57 -10.10 -10.08
CA ILE A 97 -16.69 -9.81 -11.01
C ILE A 97 -17.21 -11.12 -11.62
N GLU A 98 -16.33 -12.03 -12.00
CA GLU A 98 -16.71 -13.33 -12.55
C GLU A 98 -17.47 -14.18 -11.52
N ALA A 99 -16.95 -14.30 -10.29
CA ALA A 99 -17.63 -14.98 -9.20
C ALA A 99 -19.01 -14.37 -8.93
N LYS A 100 -19.12 -13.04 -8.90
CA LYS A 100 -20.41 -12.35 -8.71
C LYS A 100 -21.40 -12.64 -9.83
N LYS A 101 -20.95 -12.63 -11.09
CA LYS A 101 -21.81 -12.95 -12.25
C LYS A 101 -22.25 -14.41 -12.26
N ALA A 102 -21.40 -15.32 -11.80
CA ALA A 102 -21.69 -16.74 -11.68
C ALA A 102 -22.59 -17.08 -10.48
N GLY A 103 -22.69 -16.18 -9.49
CA GLY A 103 -23.38 -16.44 -8.23
C GLY A 103 -22.55 -17.30 -7.26
N ASP A 104 -21.23 -17.30 -7.42
CA ASP A 104 -20.30 -18.05 -6.58
C ASP A 104 -20.09 -17.38 -5.20
N ASP A 105 -19.50 -18.12 -4.26
CA ASP A 105 -19.13 -17.58 -2.95
C ASP A 105 -17.99 -16.56 -3.08
N LEU A 106 -18.35 -15.28 -2.95
CA LEU A 106 -17.40 -14.16 -3.04
C LEU A 106 -16.29 -14.21 -1.99
N VAL A 107 -16.53 -14.79 -0.81
CA VAL A 107 -15.50 -14.93 0.23
C VAL A 107 -14.47 -15.96 -0.20
N ASN A 108 -14.89 -17.07 -0.83
CA ASN A 108 -13.97 -18.05 -1.37
C ASN A 108 -13.20 -17.52 -2.59
N ALA A 109 -13.87 -16.78 -3.48
CA ALA A 109 -13.21 -16.12 -4.60
C ALA A 109 -12.11 -15.14 -4.12
N TYR A 110 -12.43 -14.37 -3.08
CA TYR A 110 -11.46 -13.45 -2.48
C TYR A 110 -10.32 -14.17 -1.76
N ALA A 111 -10.61 -15.24 -1.02
CA ALA A 111 -9.58 -16.07 -0.41
C ALA A 111 -8.63 -16.68 -1.45
N ASN A 112 -9.15 -17.11 -2.60
CA ASN A 112 -8.31 -17.61 -3.71
C ASN A 112 -7.43 -16.51 -4.29
N TYR A 113 -7.97 -15.31 -4.53
CA TYR A 113 -7.18 -14.14 -4.92
C TYR A 113 -6.02 -13.88 -3.94
N ILE A 114 -6.29 -13.88 -2.64
CA ILE A 114 -5.27 -13.63 -1.62
C ILE A 114 -4.18 -14.70 -1.66
N LYS A 115 -4.54 -15.98 -1.71
CA LYS A 115 -3.56 -17.07 -1.74
C LYS A 115 -2.72 -17.05 -3.01
N GLU A 116 -3.34 -16.87 -4.17
CA GLU A 116 -2.65 -16.93 -5.46
C GLU A 116 -1.82 -15.68 -5.75
N TYR A 117 -2.39 -14.50 -5.55
CA TYR A 117 -1.74 -13.24 -5.90
C TYR A 117 -1.04 -12.59 -4.71
N TYR A 118 -1.71 -12.35 -3.59
CA TYR A 118 -1.13 -11.56 -2.51
C TYR A 118 -0.02 -12.32 -1.76
N VAL A 119 -0.28 -13.56 -1.37
CA VAL A 119 0.70 -14.44 -0.71
C VAL A 119 1.61 -15.09 -1.74
N GLY A 120 1.05 -15.80 -2.72
CA GLY A 120 1.83 -16.59 -3.69
C GLY A 120 2.63 -15.76 -4.70
N GLY A 121 2.00 -14.77 -5.33
CA GLY A 121 2.61 -13.97 -6.39
C GLY A 121 3.42 -12.76 -5.91
N PHE A 122 2.86 -12.00 -4.97
CA PHE A 122 3.46 -10.79 -4.41
C PHE A 122 4.42 -11.11 -3.26
N GLY A 123 4.23 -12.24 -2.57
CA GLY A 123 5.12 -12.69 -1.49
C GLY A 123 4.81 -12.07 -0.13
N ALA A 124 3.56 -11.64 0.10
CA ALA A 124 3.16 -11.19 1.44
C ALA A 124 3.14 -12.37 2.42
N GLU A 125 3.74 -12.16 3.60
CA GLU A 125 3.76 -13.15 4.67
C GLU A 125 2.69 -12.80 5.70
N VAL A 126 1.77 -13.74 5.96
CA VAL A 126 0.71 -13.57 6.98
C VAL A 126 1.31 -13.24 8.35
N GLU A 127 2.48 -13.81 8.67
CA GLU A 127 3.16 -13.62 9.96
C GLU A 127 3.47 -12.13 10.24
N THR A 128 3.66 -11.32 9.20
CA THR A 128 3.96 -9.88 9.34
C THR A 128 2.79 -9.07 9.91
N TYR A 129 1.58 -9.65 9.94
CA TYR A 129 0.38 -9.08 10.53
C TYR A 129 0.18 -9.49 11.99
N ASN A 130 0.91 -10.51 12.45
CA ASN A 130 0.81 -11.01 13.81
C ASN A 130 1.55 -10.07 14.78
N GLN A 131 0.82 -9.55 15.77
CA GLN A 131 1.40 -8.62 16.75
C GLN A 131 2.60 -9.20 17.54
N GLU A 132 2.64 -10.51 17.77
CA GLU A 132 3.78 -11.15 18.45
C GLU A 132 5.03 -11.19 17.57
N SER A 133 4.86 -11.29 16.25
CA SER A 133 5.97 -11.17 15.31
C SER A 133 6.38 -9.71 15.13
N LEU A 134 5.42 -8.77 15.16
CA LEU A 134 5.68 -7.33 15.13
C LEU A 134 6.49 -6.83 16.35
N LYS A 135 6.35 -7.45 17.52
CA LYS A 135 7.20 -7.13 18.70
C LYS A 135 8.70 -7.35 18.45
N LYS A 136 9.06 -8.15 17.45
CA LYS A 136 10.45 -8.45 17.09
C LYS A 136 10.99 -7.52 16.00
N THR A 137 10.17 -6.61 15.47
CA THR A 137 10.57 -5.69 14.39
C THR A 137 10.52 -4.24 14.84
N THR A 138 11.34 -3.40 14.22
CA THR A 138 11.33 -1.94 14.39
C THR A 138 10.79 -1.30 13.12
N LEU A 139 9.47 -1.31 12.95
CA LEU A 139 8.80 -0.69 11.80
C LEU A 139 8.05 0.57 12.21
N ILE A 140 8.09 1.57 11.33
CA ILE A 140 7.26 2.77 11.41
C ILE A 140 6.09 2.55 10.44
N ALA A 141 4.87 2.62 10.95
CA ALA A 141 3.64 2.41 10.19
C ALA A 141 2.72 3.65 10.27
N TYR A 142 1.79 3.76 9.32
CA TYR A 142 0.71 4.74 9.34
C TYR A 142 -0.59 4.04 9.75
N PHE A 143 -1.47 4.76 10.47
CA PHE A 143 -2.79 4.24 10.82
C PHE A 143 -3.66 4.25 9.56
N GLN A 144 -3.91 3.07 8.98
CA GLN A 144 -4.88 2.93 7.90
C GLN A 144 -6.25 2.61 8.52
N VAL A 145 -7.02 3.64 8.85
CA VAL A 145 -8.34 3.55 9.49
C VAL A 145 -9.45 3.42 8.43
N ALA A 146 -10.48 2.61 8.72
CA ALA A 146 -11.67 2.50 7.87
C ALA A 146 -12.57 3.77 7.96
N PRO A 147 -13.08 4.33 6.85
CA PRO A 147 -14.10 5.37 6.86
C PRO A 147 -15.42 4.95 7.49
N ALA A 148 -16.26 5.96 7.75
CA ALA A 148 -17.62 5.78 8.24
C ALA A 148 -18.54 5.04 7.25
N ASN A 149 -18.36 5.27 5.95
CA ASN A 149 -19.10 4.62 4.86
C ASN A 149 -18.12 4.18 3.77
N ASP A 150 -18.52 3.22 2.95
CA ASP A 150 -17.86 2.91 1.67
C ASP A 150 -16.38 2.49 1.80
N SER A 151 -16.09 1.47 2.64
CA SER A 151 -14.73 0.90 2.80
C SER A 151 -14.56 -0.59 2.52
N ILE A 152 -13.43 -0.92 1.88
CA ILE A 152 -12.83 -2.27 1.88
C ILE A 152 -12.35 -2.66 3.28
N ARG A 153 -11.87 -1.72 4.09
CA ARG A 153 -11.44 -2.00 5.47
C ARG A 153 -12.68 -2.16 6.33
N SER A 154 -12.70 -3.24 7.11
CA SER A 154 -13.71 -3.39 8.15
C SER A 154 -13.74 -2.16 9.05
N SER A 155 -14.94 -1.72 9.42
CA SER A 155 -15.15 -0.64 10.41
C SER A 155 -14.48 -0.93 11.76
N LYS A 156 -14.13 -2.19 12.03
CA LYS A 156 -13.39 -2.64 13.21
C LYS A 156 -11.90 -2.31 13.17
N VAL A 157 -11.35 -2.00 11.99
CA VAL A 157 -9.98 -1.47 11.82
C VAL A 157 -10.05 0.06 11.99
N ASP A 158 -10.39 0.47 13.21
CA ASP A 158 -10.54 1.87 13.57
C ASP A 158 -9.26 2.43 14.22
N THR A 159 -9.30 3.68 14.68
CA THR A 159 -8.16 4.26 15.41
C THR A 159 -7.86 3.51 16.70
N ARG A 160 -8.89 2.99 17.38
CA ARG A 160 -8.72 2.28 18.63
C ARG A 160 -7.94 0.99 18.41
N TYR A 161 -8.23 0.23 17.36
CA TYR A 161 -7.43 -0.91 16.92
C TYR A 161 -5.95 -0.53 16.77
N HIS A 162 -5.65 0.56 16.05
CA HIS A 162 -4.25 0.99 15.83
C HIS A 162 -3.55 1.47 17.10
N LEU A 163 -4.26 2.17 17.99
CA LEU A 163 -3.73 2.60 19.29
C LEU A 163 -3.47 1.40 20.22
N ASP A 164 -4.38 0.43 20.24
CA ASP A 164 -4.23 -0.80 21.02
C ASP A 164 -3.08 -1.67 20.46
N LEU A 165 -2.93 -1.75 19.14
CA LEU A 165 -1.78 -2.35 18.46
C LEU A 165 -0.48 -1.66 18.87
N CYS A 166 -0.39 -0.33 18.77
CA CYS A 166 0.80 0.42 19.17
C CYS A 166 1.14 0.20 20.64
N LYS A 167 0.14 0.21 21.52
CA LYS A 167 0.34 -0.06 22.95
C LYS A 167 0.86 -1.47 23.19
N ASN A 168 0.32 -2.48 22.51
CA ASN A 168 0.76 -3.87 22.68
C ASN A 168 2.17 -4.12 22.13
N VAL A 169 2.52 -3.51 20.99
CA VAL A 169 3.81 -3.74 20.32
C VAL A 169 4.93 -2.88 20.90
N PHE A 170 4.66 -1.61 21.20
CA PHE A 170 5.68 -0.61 21.57
C PHE A 170 5.58 -0.10 23.02
N GLY A 171 4.52 -0.42 23.75
CA GLY A 171 4.29 0.04 25.14
C GLY A 171 3.44 1.32 25.25
N GLU A 172 3.11 1.73 26.48
CA GLU A 172 2.35 2.95 26.74
C GLU A 172 3.14 4.23 26.45
N GLY A 173 2.48 5.27 25.96
CA GLY A 173 3.08 6.59 25.74
C GLY A 173 3.66 6.84 24.34
N VAL A 174 3.58 5.87 23.43
CA VAL A 174 3.98 6.03 22.02
C VAL A 174 2.82 6.63 21.23
N TYR A 175 2.88 7.95 20.99
CA TYR A 175 1.87 8.68 20.21
C TYR A 175 2.48 9.27 18.94
N PRO A 176 1.73 9.28 17.82
CA PRO A 176 2.18 9.92 16.59
C PRO A 176 2.28 11.44 16.81
N VAL A 177 3.48 12.00 16.60
CA VAL A 177 3.72 13.46 16.64
C VAL A 177 3.42 14.02 15.26
N VAL A 178 2.37 14.84 15.16
CA VAL A 178 1.87 15.43 13.90
C VAL A 178 2.04 16.94 13.88
N ASP A 179 3.29 17.41 13.91
CA ASP A 179 3.57 18.83 13.68
C ASP A 179 3.86 19.08 12.19
N ALA A 180 3.08 20.00 11.61
CA ALA A 180 3.17 20.41 10.21
C ALA A 180 4.36 21.33 9.97
N THR A 181 5.04 21.15 8.83
CA THR A 181 6.21 21.95 8.45
C THR A 181 5.96 22.80 7.21
N ASN A 182 6.34 24.07 7.27
CA ASN A 182 6.44 24.98 6.12
C ASN A 182 7.72 24.70 5.32
N LEU A 183 7.64 24.68 3.98
CA LEU A 183 8.68 24.13 3.10
C LEU A 183 9.02 25.03 1.90
N SER A 184 10.24 24.87 1.36
CA SER A 184 10.65 25.34 0.02
C SER A 184 11.52 24.27 -0.68
N LYS A 185 11.38 24.14 -2.02
CA LYS A 185 12.20 23.29 -2.91
C LYS A 185 12.02 21.76 -2.77
N ILE A 186 10.78 21.31 -2.62
CA ILE A 186 10.41 19.88 -2.69
C ILE A 186 9.39 19.69 -3.82
N VAL A 187 9.64 18.72 -4.70
CA VAL A 187 8.70 18.31 -5.75
C VAL A 187 7.99 17.05 -5.30
N PHE A 188 6.66 17.03 -5.39
CA PHE A 188 5.82 15.87 -5.09
C PHE A 188 5.29 15.27 -6.39
N THR A 189 5.35 13.95 -6.50
CA THR A 189 4.80 13.19 -7.63
C THR A 189 3.91 12.09 -7.10
N ASN A 190 2.74 11.89 -7.71
CA ASN A 190 1.77 10.87 -7.30
C ASN A 190 1.19 10.18 -8.53
N GLY A 191 0.98 8.86 -8.47
CA GLY A 191 0.19 8.12 -9.45
C GLY A 191 -1.31 8.38 -9.24
N SER A 192 -2.09 8.44 -10.33
CA SER A 192 -3.54 8.68 -10.28
C SER A 192 -4.32 7.61 -9.53
N GLN A 193 -3.83 6.37 -9.55
CA GLN A 193 -4.43 5.19 -8.93
C GLN A 193 -3.64 4.70 -7.70
N ASP A 194 -2.59 5.43 -7.28
CA ASP A 194 -1.83 5.13 -6.06
C ASP A 194 -2.69 5.40 -4.81
N PRO A 195 -2.94 4.40 -3.95
CA PRO A 195 -3.67 4.60 -2.70
C PRO A 195 -3.11 5.71 -1.83
N TRP A 196 -1.80 5.84 -1.85
CA TRP A 196 -1.07 6.69 -0.94
C TRP A 196 -1.05 8.14 -1.37
N ARG A 197 -1.58 8.46 -2.57
CA ARG A 197 -1.59 9.83 -3.09
C ARG A 197 -2.30 10.80 -2.14
N HIS A 198 -3.38 10.38 -1.49
CA HIS A 198 -4.18 11.27 -0.63
C HIS A 198 -3.47 11.60 0.69
N ALA A 199 -2.45 10.82 1.04
CA ALA A 199 -1.52 11.11 2.13
C ALA A 199 -0.23 11.80 1.70
N SER A 200 -0.16 12.20 0.42
CA SER A 200 0.85 13.06 -0.17
C SER A 200 0.26 14.45 -0.44
N LYS A 201 1.11 15.39 -0.87
CA LYS A 201 0.64 16.72 -1.27
C LYS A 201 -0.14 16.63 -2.59
N GLN A 202 -1.44 16.86 -2.55
CA GLN A 202 -2.30 16.86 -3.75
C GLN A 202 -2.32 18.22 -4.47
N VAL A 203 -2.45 19.32 -3.72
CA VAL A 203 -2.57 20.66 -4.30
C VAL A 203 -1.19 21.27 -4.52
N SER A 204 -0.85 21.52 -5.79
CA SER A 204 0.41 22.16 -6.21
C SER A 204 0.45 23.63 -5.78
N SER A 205 1.64 24.13 -5.44
CA SER A 205 1.90 25.54 -5.15
C SER A 205 3.30 25.94 -5.65
N PRO A 206 3.58 27.23 -5.95
CA PRO A 206 4.88 27.63 -6.49
C PRO A 206 6.10 27.20 -5.66
N SER A 207 5.99 27.19 -4.32
CA SER A 207 7.06 26.78 -3.40
C SER A 207 7.19 25.26 -3.23
N LEU A 208 6.16 24.51 -3.61
CA LEU A 208 5.99 23.07 -3.40
C LEU A 208 5.17 22.50 -4.55
N PRO A 209 5.77 22.36 -5.74
CA PRO A 209 5.05 21.80 -6.87
C PRO A 209 4.63 20.36 -6.58
N SER A 210 3.41 20.03 -6.96
CA SER A 210 2.89 18.66 -6.96
C SER A 210 2.35 18.30 -8.34
N TYR A 211 2.63 17.09 -8.78
CA TYR A 211 2.22 16.55 -10.07
C TYR A 211 1.46 15.24 -9.87
N LEU A 212 0.29 15.15 -10.49
CA LEU A 212 -0.48 13.92 -10.62
C LEU A 212 -0.18 13.29 -11.98
N ILE A 213 0.33 12.06 -11.98
CA ILE A 213 0.60 11.29 -13.18
C ILE A 213 -0.62 10.43 -13.46
N SER A 214 -1.32 10.77 -14.54
CA SER A 214 -2.54 10.07 -14.95
C SER A 214 -2.25 9.11 -16.08
N CYS A 215 -2.49 7.82 -15.84
CA CYS A 215 -2.46 6.76 -16.84
C CYS A 215 -3.21 5.53 -16.31
N ASP A 216 -3.39 4.53 -17.17
CA ASP A 216 -3.91 3.22 -16.76
C ASP A 216 -2.88 2.52 -15.87
N ASN A 217 -3.33 1.98 -14.73
CA ASN A 217 -2.48 1.28 -13.76
C ASN A 217 -1.35 2.15 -13.15
N CYS A 218 -1.55 3.48 -13.14
CA CYS A 218 -0.68 4.47 -12.48
C CYS A 218 -0.70 4.37 -10.95
N GLY A 219 -0.04 3.33 -10.43
CA GLY A 219 0.12 3.06 -9.00
C GLY A 219 1.30 3.79 -8.34
N HIS A 220 1.87 3.15 -7.33
CA HIS A 220 2.80 3.76 -6.38
C HIS A 220 4.22 3.93 -6.94
N GLY A 221 4.72 5.17 -7.00
CA GLY A 221 6.06 5.47 -7.53
C GLY A 221 6.19 5.30 -9.04
N THR A 222 5.07 5.45 -9.77
CA THR A 222 5.02 5.40 -11.24
C THR A 222 6.03 6.32 -11.92
N ASP A 223 6.30 7.50 -11.35
CA ASP A 223 7.28 8.46 -11.86
C ASP A 223 8.69 7.86 -12.01
N ARG A 224 8.99 6.81 -11.25
CA ARG A 224 10.30 6.11 -11.27
C ARG A 224 10.26 4.75 -11.95
N LYS A 225 9.12 4.05 -11.88
CA LYS A 225 9.03 2.63 -12.25
C LYS A 225 8.16 2.34 -13.48
N GLY A 226 7.40 3.33 -13.96
CA GLY A 226 6.42 3.11 -15.02
C GLY A 226 5.19 2.33 -14.54
N CYS A 227 4.36 1.88 -15.50
CA CYS A 227 3.09 1.21 -15.25
C CYS A 227 2.88 0.01 -16.19
N PRO A 228 2.37 -1.14 -15.70
CA PRO A 228 2.21 -1.49 -14.28
C PRO A 228 3.56 -1.64 -13.57
N LEU A 229 3.57 -1.69 -12.23
CA LEU A 229 4.78 -1.51 -11.44
C LEU A 229 5.74 -2.72 -11.39
N SER A 230 5.51 -3.78 -12.20
CA SER A 230 6.19 -5.11 -12.30
C SER A 230 5.13 -6.27 -12.26
N PRO A 231 5.39 -7.50 -12.76
CA PRO A 231 6.68 -8.17 -12.85
C PRO A 231 7.54 -7.52 -13.94
N LEU A 232 8.80 -7.25 -13.64
CA LEU A 232 9.84 -6.94 -14.60
C LEU A 232 9.76 -8.06 -15.63
N VAL A 233 9.14 -7.79 -16.79
CA VAL A 233 9.26 -8.65 -17.95
C VAL A 233 10.67 -8.36 -18.47
N PRO A 234 11.64 -9.29 -18.37
CA PRO A 234 12.99 -9.03 -18.87
C PRO A 234 13.04 -8.92 -20.39
N GLU A 235 11.95 -9.26 -21.09
CA GLU A 235 11.85 -9.19 -22.54
C GLU A 235 10.47 -8.67 -22.98
N GLY A 236 10.37 -7.37 -23.20
CA GLY A 236 9.21 -6.74 -23.83
C GLY A 236 9.58 -5.34 -24.33
N PRO A 237 9.32 -5.00 -25.60
CA PRO A 237 9.84 -3.77 -26.20
C PRO A 237 9.17 -2.54 -25.59
N TYR A 238 9.96 -1.70 -24.92
CA TYR A 238 9.52 -0.36 -24.56
C TYR A 238 9.34 0.48 -25.82
N PHE A 239 8.09 0.79 -26.18
CA PHE A 239 7.80 1.79 -27.20
C PHE A 239 7.92 3.19 -26.59
N PHE A 240 9.13 3.73 -26.57
CA PHE A 240 9.30 5.18 -26.64
C PHE A 240 9.34 5.57 -28.11
N GLY A 241 8.44 6.47 -28.51
CA GLY A 241 8.41 7.03 -29.84
C GLY A 241 9.80 7.47 -30.30
N HIS A 242 10.22 6.89 -31.44
CA HIS A 242 11.34 7.28 -32.30
C HIS A 242 12.73 7.45 -31.66
N LYS A 243 13.40 6.34 -31.34
CA LYS A 243 14.67 5.87 -31.97
C LYS A 243 15.26 4.72 -31.16
N GLN A 244 15.55 3.63 -31.85
CA GLN A 244 16.09 2.39 -31.31
C GLN A 244 17.58 2.56 -30.96
N TYR A 245 17.95 2.36 -29.69
CA TYR A 245 19.33 2.08 -29.30
C TYR A 245 19.36 0.80 -28.48
N SER A 246 20.05 -0.21 -29.01
CA SER A 246 20.34 -1.48 -28.34
C SER A 246 21.53 -1.28 -27.39
N LEU A 247 21.34 -1.59 -26.11
CA LEU A 247 22.45 -1.70 -25.16
C LEU A 247 22.66 -3.19 -24.87
N HIS A 248 23.71 -3.74 -25.48
CA HIS A 248 24.30 -5.03 -25.13
C HIS A 248 24.75 -5.02 -23.66
N GLN A 249 24.24 -5.95 -22.86
CA GLN A 249 24.79 -6.25 -21.55
C GLN A 249 26.20 -6.82 -21.73
N SER A 250 27.19 -6.13 -21.19
CA SER A 250 28.52 -6.69 -20.93
C SER A 250 28.74 -6.69 -19.44
N ASN A 251 28.90 -7.89 -18.87
CA ASN A 251 29.44 -8.12 -17.53
C ASN A 251 30.70 -7.28 -17.32
N LEU A 252 30.86 -6.66 -16.15
CA LEU A 252 32.18 -6.59 -15.51
C LEU A 252 32.10 -6.24 -14.02
N PHE A 253 32.84 -7.05 -13.28
CA PHE A 253 33.08 -7.09 -11.85
C PHE A 253 33.71 -5.79 -11.28
N LEU A 254 33.50 -5.60 -9.98
CA LEU A 254 34.43 -5.07 -8.97
C LEU A 254 35.85 -4.69 -9.46
N ASN A 255 36.28 -3.44 -9.23
CA ASN A 255 37.32 -3.13 -8.23
C ASN A 255 37.69 -1.63 -8.14
N LYS A 256 38.06 -1.26 -6.91
CA LYS A 256 38.84 -0.10 -6.40
C LYS A 256 39.66 0.70 -7.43
N LEU A 257 39.54 2.03 -7.42
CA LEU A 257 40.25 3.00 -6.57
C LEU A 257 39.51 4.34 -6.61
#